data_AF-A0A2M7YW55-F1
#
_entry.id   AF-A0A2M7YW55-F1
#
_cell.length_a   1.000
_cell.length_b   1.000
_cell.length_c   1.000
_cell.angle_alpha   90.00
_cell.angle_beta   90.00
_cell.angle_gamma   90.00
#
_symmetry.space_group_name_H-M   'P 1'
#
loop_
_entity.id
_entity.type
_entity.pdbx_description
1 polymer ?
#
loop_
_entity_poly.entity_id
_entity_poly.type
_entity_poly.pdbx_seq_one_letter_code
_entity_poly.pdbx_strand_id
1 'polypeptide(L)'
;MDYAFLEPWHAFLPREGGHVLGLVGDGDLEAMVAQIAAFFAELELGVIVCANVPADRLPGFSPATWSGRGSLPAGSRLLVSPPSTGSAAAYVDDLREQNPARVVVYLPEDLSAPDQSEGISWPQTTSLAVVLMAGQGVGLPVDSGAGFDSRQPADLYRWEDLEARLVGTGGYLDRIPPGLPVVAAISGLEDVDDSIGLFALTDRIMQHPRLPLVSFLTRREDGPVVRTAYREENGGNP
;
A
#
# COMPACT_ATOMS: atom_id res chain seq x y z
N MET A 1 -17.70 -8.78 -17.81
CA MET A 1 -16.83 -8.16 -16.79
C MET A 1 -15.97 -7.20 -17.56
N ASP A 2 -16.17 -5.91 -17.34
CA ASP A 2 -15.62 -4.84 -18.17
C ASP A 2 -14.42 -4.23 -17.42
N TYR A 3 -13.37 -5.04 -17.25
CA TYR A 3 -12.10 -4.58 -16.67
C TYR A 3 -11.00 -4.71 -17.69
N ALA A 4 -10.11 -3.72 -17.70
CA ALA A 4 -8.84 -3.79 -18.38
C ALA A 4 -7.72 -3.69 -17.34
N PHE A 5 -6.55 -4.22 -17.71
CA PHE A 5 -5.34 -4.10 -16.92
C PHE A 5 -4.47 -3.00 -17.52
N LEU A 6 -3.95 -2.14 -16.65
CA LEU A 6 -3.00 -1.09 -16.98
C LEU A 6 -1.64 -1.37 -16.35
N GLU A 7 -0.68 -0.50 -16.68
CA GLU A 7 0.56 -0.36 -15.92
C GLU A 7 0.27 -0.14 -14.42
N PRO A 8 1.22 -0.40 -13.51
CA PRO A 8 1.02 -0.12 -12.09
C PRO A 8 0.63 1.34 -11.85
N TRP A 9 -0.32 1.59 -10.93
CA TRP A 9 -0.83 2.94 -10.64
C TRP A 9 0.25 4.00 -10.38
N HIS A 10 1.38 3.63 -9.77
CA HIS A 10 2.46 4.58 -9.47
C HIS A 10 3.17 5.08 -10.74
N ALA A 11 2.99 4.42 -11.89
CA ALA A 11 3.46 4.90 -13.19
C ALA A 11 2.75 6.18 -13.66
N PHE A 12 1.53 6.43 -13.16
CA PHE A 12 0.71 7.57 -13.53
C PHE A 12 0.85 8.76 -12.58
N LEU A 13 1.61 8.61 -11.48
CA LEU A 13 1.87 9.72 -10.58
C LEU A 13 2.72 10.80 -11.28
N PRO A 14 2.37 12.09 -11.14
CA PRO A 14 3.18 13.18 -11.66
C PRO A 14 4.63 13.08 -11.19
N ARG A 15 5.62 13.28 -12.07
CA ARG A 15 7.03 13.24 -11.65
C ARG A 15 7.45 14.51 -10.93
N GLU A 16 6.76 15.60 -11.26
CA GLU A 16 6.98 16.92 -10.69
C GLU A 16 6.18 17.08 -9.40
N GLY A 17 6.76 17.77 -8.42
CA GLY A 17 6.02 18.21 -7.25
C GLY A 17 5.92 17.24 -6.08
N GLY A 18 6.68 16.13 -6.05
CA GLY A 18 6.95 15.28 -4.87
C GLY A 18 5.72 14.76 -4.10
N HIS A 19 5.54 13.44 -4.05
CA HIS A 19 4.34 12.82 -3.45
C HIS A 19 4.54 12.40 -2.01
N VAL A 20 3.45 12.42 -1.24
CA VAL A 20 3.37 11.68 0.02
C VAL A 20 2.37 10.55 -0.16
N LEU A 21 2.86 9.33 -0.09
CA LEU A 21 2.10 8.09 -0.25
C LEU A 21 1.93 7.46 1.13
N GLY A 22 0.70 7.46 1.67
CA GLY A 22 0.42 6.83 2.94
C GLY A 22 -0.05 5.39 2.71
N LEU A 23 0.71 4.43 3.24
CA LEU A 23 0.46 3.01 3.06
C LEU A 23 -0.05 2.43 4.38
N VAL A 24 -1.22 1.79 4.33
CA VAL A 24 -1.88 1.15 5.47
C VAL A 24 -2.37 -0.22 5.08
N GLY A 25 -2.62 -1.09 6.05
CA GLY A 25 -3.22 -2.39 5.81
C GLY A 25 -2.44 -3.53 6.44
N ASP A 26 -2.81 -4.75 6.05
CA ASP A 26 -2.29 -5.99 6.60
C ASP A 26 -1.28 -6.60 5.64
N GLY A 27 -0.07 -6.95 6.14
CA GLY A 27 0.95 -7.75 5.45
C GLY A 27 1.54 -7.15 4.16
N ASP A 28 2.70 -7.65 3.72
CA ASP A 28 3.40 -7.32 2.46
C ASP A 28 3.69 -5.84 2.13
N LEU A 29 3.54 -4.94 3.09
CA LEU A 29 3.82 -3.51 2.91
C LEU A 29 5.27 -3.27 2.50
N GLU A 30 6.22 -4.05 3.01
CA GLU A 30 7.62 -3.94 2.61
C GLU A 30 7.83 -4.24 1.12
N ALA A 31 7.08 -5.19 0.56
CA ALA A 31 7.17 -5.52 -0.86
C ALA A 31 6.59 -4.40 -1.74
N MET A 32 5.46 -3.80 -1.32
CA MET A 32 4.89 -2.63 -1.99
C MET A 32 5.86 -1.44 -1.93
N VAL A 33 6.46 -1.17 -0.77
CA VAL A 33 7.46 -0.10 -0.58
C VAL A 33 8.67 -0.31 -1.47
N ALA A 34 9.20 -1.54 -1.52
CA ALA A 34 10.34 -1.89 -2.36
C ALA A 34 10.05 -1.63 -3.85
N GLN A 35 8.84 -1.98 -4.31
CA GLN A 35 8.44 -1.75 -5.69
C GLN A 35 8.32 -0.26 -6.03
N ILE A 36 7.61 0.50 -5.19
CA ILE A 36 7.47 1.96 -5.35
C ILE A 36 8.86 2.61 -5.41
N ALA A 37 9.76 2.22 -4.51
CA ALA A 37 11.10 2.77 -4.46
C ALA A 37 11.98 2.37 -5.64
N ALA A 38 11.83 1.15 -6.15
CA ALA A 38 12.50 0.71 -7.37
C ALA A 38 12.10 1.60 -8.56
N PHE A 39 10.80 1.74 -8.79
CA PHE A 39 10.26 2.54 -9.88
C PHE A 39 10.73 4.00 -9.86
N PHE A 40 10.59 4.69 -8.72
CA PHE A 40 10.96 6.10 -8.65
C PHE A 40 12.48 6.32 -8.71
N ALA A 41 13.27 5.39 -8.18
CA ALA A 41 14.72 5.49 -8.28
C ALA A 41 15.24 5.32 -9.71
N GLU A 42 14.60 4.48 -10.53
CA GLU A 42 14.90 4.37 -11.97
C GLU A 42 14.58 5.67 -12.73
N LEU A 43 13.62 6.45 -12.24
CA LEU A 43 13.32 7.80 -12.72
C LEU A 43 14.21 8.89 -12.09
N GLU A 44 15.27 8.50 -11.38
CA GLU A 44 16.18 9.39 -10.65
C GLU A 44 15.49 10.24 -9.56
N LEU A 45 14.28 9.86 -9.15
CA LEU A 45 13.56 10.50 -8.05
C LEU A 45 13.92 9.81 -6.73
N GLY A 46 14.45 10.59 -5.79
CA GLY A 46 14.77 10.07 -4.44
C GLY A 46 13.50 9.72 -3.67
N VAL A 47 13.55 8.60 -2.94
CA VAL A 47 12.48 8.07 -2.10
C VAL A 47 12.89 8.04 -0.64
N ILE A 48 12.04 8.58 0.23
CA ILE A 48 12.19 8.59 1.68
C ILE A 48 11.07 7.74 2.26
N VAL A 49 11.40 6.65 2.96
CA VAL A 49 10.43 5.87 3.73
C VAL A 49 10.49 6.35 5.17
N CYS A 50 9.36 6.84 5.68
CA CYS A 50 9.19 7.23 7.07
C CYS A 50 8.42 6.14 7.81
N ALA A 51 9.13 5.36 8.64
CA ALA A 51 8.56 4.19 9.32
C ALA A 51 9.42 3.74 10.52
N ASN A 52 8.77 3.09 11.49
CA ASN A 52 9.43 2.39 12.59
C ASN A 52 9.68 0.90 12.25
N VAL A 53 10.26 0.63 11.08
CA VAL A 53 10.63 -0.73 10.67
C VAL A 53 12.16 -0.92 10.73
N PRO A 54 12.64 -2.10 11.14
CA PRO A 54 14.06 -2.45 11.03
C PRO A 54 14.56 -2.34 9.59
N ALA A 55 15.77 -1.79 9.40
CA ALA A 55 16.32 -1.53 8.07
C ALA A 55 16.59 -2.80 7.24
N ASP A 56 16.83 -3.93 7.90
CA ASP A 56 16.98 -5.24 7.26
C ASP A 56 15.69 -5.75 6.60
N ARG A 57 14.51 -5.26 7.02
CA ARG A 57 13.23 -5.57 6.36
C ARG A 57 13.01 -4.81 5.06
N LEU A 58 13.79 -3.76 4.80
CA LEU A 58 13.74 -2.94 3.60
C LEU A 58 15.12 -2.89 2.92
N PRO A 59 15.56 -3.98 2.27
CA PRO A 59 16.86 -4.03 1.62
C PRO A 59 16.98 -2.96 0.53
N GLY A 60 18.16 -2.34 0.42
CA GLY A 60 18.43 -1.25 -0.53
C GLY A 60 18.07 0.14 -0.02
N PHE A 61 17.53 0.26 1.20
CA PHE A 61 17.39 1.53 1.89
C PHE A 61 18.56 1.78 2.83
N SER A 62 19.10 3.00 2.80
CA SER A 62 20.10 3.41 3.79
C SER A 62 19.40 3.99 5.01
N PRO A 63 19.65 3.48 6.23
CA PRO A 63 19.13 4.10 7.44
C PRO A 63 19.74 5.49 7.60
N ALA A 64 18.90 6.48 7.89
CA ALA A 64 19.31 7.85 8.06
C ALA A 64 18.58 8.49 9.24
N THR A 65 19.32 9.26 10.04
CA THR A 65 18.72 10.26 10.92
C THR A 65 18.55 11.54 10.13
N TRP A 66 17.31 11.99 9.93
CA TRP A 66 17.07 13.24 9.22
C TRP A 66 17.06 14.40 10.21
N SER A 67 18.22 15.06 10.34
CA SER A 67 18.41 16.23 11.21
C SER A 67 18.10 17.58 10.52
N GLY A 68 17.71 17.54 9.24
CA GLY A 68 17.32 18.71 8.47
C GLY A 68 18.41 19.29 7.56
N ARG A 69 17.96 19.69 6.36
CA ARG A 69 18.67 20.30 5.21
C ARG A 69 19.88 19.54 4.66
N GLY A 70 19.63 18.76 3.62
CA GLY A 70 20.62 18.29 2.66
C GLY A 70 19.96 17.94 1.32
N SER A 71 20.65 18.16 0.20
CA SER A 71 20.17 17.64 -1.08
C SER A 71 20.39 16.13 -1.12
N LEU A 72 19.31 15.36 -1.15
CA LEU A 72 19.38 13.94 -1.46
C LEU A 72 19.89 13.73 -2.89
N PRO A 73 20.87 12.86 -3.15
CA PRO A 73 21.22 12.47 -4.51
C PRO A 73 20.01 11.93 -5.26
N ALA A 74 19.98 12.15 -6.58
CA ALA A 74 18.97 11.58 -7.46
C ALA A 74 19.00 10.04 -7.36
N GLY A 75 17.82 9.40 -7.37
CA GLY A 75 17.67 7.95 -7.23
C GLY A 75 18.00 7.36 -5.83
N SER A 76 18.26 8.20 -4.83
CA SER A 76 18.53 7.73 -3.46
C SER A 76 17.29 7.10 -2.79
N ARG A 77 17.54 6.12 -1.91
CA ARG A 77 16.50 5.43 -1.12
C ARG A 77 16.89 5.46 0.35
N LEU A 78 16.14 6.22 1.16
CA LEU A 78 16.41 6.38 2.58
C LEU A 78 15.28 5.83 3.45
N LEU A 79 15.68 5.22 4.56
CA LEU A 79 14.76 4.86 5.64
C LEU A 79 15.02 5.80 6.82
N VAL A 80 13.99 6.53 7.23
CA VAL A 80 14.01 7.43 8.38
C VAL A 80 12.94 6.97 9.38
N SER A 81 13.29 7.03 10.66
CA SER A 81 12.33 6.75 11.73
C SER A 81 11.76 8.06 12.25
N PRO A 82 10.43 8.17 12.45
CA PRO A 82 9.85 9.31 13.14
C PRO A 82 10.46 9.46 14.55
N PRO A 83 10.54 10.70 15.08
CA PRO A 83 11.03 10.92 16.43
C PRO A 83 10.08 10.27 17.45
N SER A 84 10.64 9.79 18.57
CA SER A 84 9.85 9.18 19.66
C SER A 84 8.92 10.16 20.39
N THR A 85 8.99 11.45 20.06
CA THR A 85 8.17 12.52 20.63
C THR A 85 7.54 13.33 19.51
N GLY A 86 6.22 13.46 19.52
CA GLY A 86 5.46 14.17 18.49
C GLY A 86 4.63 13.24 17.61
N SER A 87 3.91 13.81 16.63
CA SER A 87 3.13 13.05 15.66
C SER A 87 4.02 12.65 14.47
N ALA A 88 4.03 11.36 14.12
CA ALA A 88 4.68 10.87 12.91
C ALA A 88 4.14 11.55 11.64
N ALA A 89 2.85 11.88 11.60
CA ALA A 89 2.23 12.61 10.50
C ALA A 89 2.79 14.02 10.34
N ALA A 90 2.93 14.76 11.46
CA ALA A 90 3.54 16.09 11.43
C ALA A 90 5.01 16.04 10.99
N TYR A 91 5.74 15.00 11.42
CA TYR A 91 7.12 14.79 10.97
C TYR A 91 7.22 14.53 9.47
N VAL A 92 6.27 13.79 8.88
CA VAL A 92 6.18 13.60 7.43
C VAL A 92 5.88 14.91 6.69
N ASP A 93 4.99 15.75 7.22
CA ASP A 93 4.70 17.06 6.65
C ASP A 93 5.97 17.94 6.64
N ASP A 94 6.74 17.97 7.73
CA ASP A 94 8.03 18.67 7.82
C ASP A 94 9.07 18.10 6.84
N LEU A 95 9.15 16.77 6.70
CA LEU A 95 10.05 16.10 5.75
C LEU A 95 9.70 16.49 4.32
N ARG A 96 8.40 16.55 4.00
CA ARG A 96 7.90 16.91 2.67
C ARG A 96 8.15 18.38 2.35
N GLU A 97 8.00 19.29 3.32
CA GLU A 97 8.34 20.71 3.14
C GLU A 97 9.84 20.88 2.81
N GLN A 98 10.71 20.12 3.47
CA GLN A 98 12.15 20.19 3.25
C GLN A 98 12.61 19.51 1.95
N ASN A 99 11.82 18.58 1.40
CA ASN A 99 12.18 17.77 0.24
C ASN A 99 11.10 17.77 -0.85
N PRO A 100 10.78 18.92 -1.47
CA PRO A 100 9.59 19.04 -2.32
C PRO A 100 9.66 18.31 -3.66
N ALA A 101 10.83 17.84 -4.07
CA ALA A 101 11.04 17.08 -5.29
C ALA A 101 11.17 15.56 -5.04
N ARG A 102 10.83 15.08 -3.84
CA ARG A 102 11.01 13.69 -3.42
C ARG A 102 9.68 13.00 -3.15
N VAL A 103 9.69 11.68 -3.27
CA VAL A 103 8.56 10.85 -2.88
C VAL A 103 8.78 10.41 -1.43
N VAL A 104 7.83 10.70 -0.57
CA VAL A 104 7.81 10.24 0.81
C VAL A 104 6.78 9.12 0.93
N VAL A 105 7.21 7.95 1.39
CA VAL A 105 6.33 6.84 1.72
C VAL A 105 6.15 6.83 3.23
N TYR A 106 4.93 7.03 3.69
CA TYR A 106 4.57 7.04 5.11
C TYR A 106 3.90 5.71 5.47
N LEU A 107 4.44 5.04 6.48
CA LEU A 107 3.85 3.86 7.09
C LEU A 107 3.46 4.22 8.54
N PRO A 108 2.16 4.38 8.84
CA PRO A 108 1.71 4.59 10.21
C PRO A 108 2.12 3.42 11.11
N GLU A 109 2.43 3.71 12.37
CA GLU A 109 2.70 2.67 13.37
C GLU A 109 1.43 1.83 13.63
N ASP A 110 1.61 0.54 13.96
CA ASP A 110 0.56 -0.47 14.17
C ASP A 110 -0.27 -0.88 12.94
N LEU A 111 0.38 -1.62 12.05
CA LEU A 111 -0.19 -2.25 10.84
C LEU A 111 -0.82 -3.64 11.12
N SER A 112 -1.01 -4.03 12.39
CA SER A 112 -1.32 -5.43 12.75
C SER A 112 -2.73 -5.67 13.31
N ALA A 113 -3.58 -4.65 13.50
CA ALA A 113 -5.00 -4.91 13.78
C ALA A 113 -5.90 -3.69 13.54
N PRO A 114 -7.07 -3.85 12.88
CA PRO A 114 -8.12 -2.83 12.88
C PRO A 114 -8.68 -2.55 14.30
N ASP A 115 -8.47 -3.43 15.29
CA ASP A 115 -9.08 -3.30 16.63
C ASP A 115 -8.38 -2.31 17.58
N GLN A 116 -7.26 -1.69 17.20
CA GLN A 116 -6.66 -0.61 18.00
C GLN A 116 -7.29 0.73 17.64
N SER A 117 -8.13 1.23 18.54
CA SER A 117 -9.00 2.40 18.42
C SER A 117 -8.28 3.77 18.38
N GLU A 118 -6.96 3.82 18.24
CA GLU A 118 -6.24 5.08 18.02
C GLU A 118 -6.17 5.34 16.52
N GLY A 119 -6.97 6.31 16.07
CA GLY A 119 -7.11 6.66 14.66
C GLY A 119 -5.76 6.97 14.02
N ILE A 120 -5.52 6.34 12.87
CA ILE A 120 -4.35 6.60 12.03
C ILE A 120 -4.25 8.12 11.78
N SER A 121 -3.15 8.73 12.24
CA SER A 121 -2.89 10.14 11.98
C SER A 121 -2.30 10.28 10.57
N TRP A 122 -3.05 10.90 9.67
CA TRP A 122 -2.60 11.12 8.28
C TRP A 122 -1.86 12.47 8.16
N PRO A 123 -0.69 12.51 7.47
CA PRO A 123 -0.03 13.76 7.12
C PRO A 123 -0.95 14.64 6.27
N GLN A 124 -0.95 15.95 6.50
CA GLN A 124 -1.76 16.89 5.72
C GLN A 124 -1.34 16.95 4.25
N THR A 125 -0.07 16.66 3.98
CA THR A 125 0.52 16.63 2.63
C THR A 125 0.30 15.30 1.90
N THR A 126 -0.45 14.35 2.48
CA THR A 126 -0.73 13.07 1.82
C THR A 126 -1.46 13.29 0.49
N SER A 127 -0.86 12.76 -0.58
CA SER A 127 -1.38 12.87 -1.95
C SER A 127 -2.20 11.65 -2.37
N LEU A 128 -1.90 10.48 -1.80
CA LEU A 128 -2.57 9.22 -2.12
C LEU A 128 -2.48 8.27 -0.91
N ALA A 129 -3.58 7.59 -0.60
CA ALA A 129 -3.60 6.46 0.31
C ALA A 129 -3.56 5.14 -0.47
N VAL A 130 -2.76 4.19 0.00
CA VAL A 130 -2.71 2.83 -0.51
C VAL A 130 -3.11 1.89 0.61
N VAL A 131 -4.21 1.16 0.43
CA VAL A 131 -4.67 0.15 1.39
C VAL A 131 -4.27 -1.23 0.88
N LEU A 132 -3.36 -1.89 1.58
CA LEU A 132 -2.89 -3.22 1.24
C LEU A 132 -3.60 -4.28 2.08
N MET A 133 -4.15 -5.29 1.43
CA MET A 133 -4.71 -6.45 2.07
C MET A 133 -3.87 -7.66 1.66
N ALA A 134 -3.11 -8.21 2.59
CA ALA A 134 -2.25 -9.36 2.38
C ALA A 134 -2.44 -10.41 3.47
N GLY A 135 -2.35 -11.67 3.08
CA GLY A 135 -2.35 -12.82 3.97
C GLY A 135 -1.89 -14.06 3.22
N GLN A 136 -1.53 -15.10 3.96
CA GLN A 136 -1.27 -16.41 3.36
C GLN A 136 -2.62 -17.04 3.02
N GLY A 137 -2.82 -17.57 1.81
CA GLY A 137 -4.06 -18.28 1.49
C GLY A 137 -5.33 -17.40 1.46
N VAL A 138 -5.21 -16.20 0.94
CA VAL A 138 -6.36 -15.33 0.61
C VAL A 138 -7.33 -16.08 -0.32
N GLY A 139 -8.62 -16.09 -0.02
CA GLY A 139 -9.62 -16.71 -0.90
C GLY A 139 -9.68 -18.24 -0.88
N LEU A 140 -9.04 -18.89 0.10
CA LEU A 140 -9.13 -20.35 0.24
C LEU A 140 -10.54 -20.80 0.69
N PRO A 141 -11.06 -21.91 0.13
CA PRO A 141 -12.36 -22.46 0.51
C PRO A 141 -12.38 -23.01 1.95
N VAL A 142 -13.49 -22.80 2.66
CA VAL A 142 -13.68 -23.15 4.07
C VAL A 142 -13.60 -24.68 4.33
N ASP A 143 -13.82 -25.50 3.30
CA ASP A 143 -14.02 -26.95 3.44
C ASP A 143 -12.83 -27.81 2.98
N SER A 144 -11.67 -27.23 2.63
CA SER A 144 -10.49 -28.02 2.31
C SER A 144 -9.88 -28.61 3.58
N GLY A 145 -10.38 -29.77 4.01
CA GLY A 145 -9.78 -30.66 5.02
C GLY A 145 -8.43 -31.26 4.61
N ALA A 146 -7.60 -30.51 3.89
CA ALA A 146 -6.19 -30.82 3.68
C ALA A 146 -5.43 -30.44 4.95
N GLY A 147 -4.58 -31.35 5.43
CA GLY A 147 -3.88 -31.23 6.70
C GLY A 147 -3.26 -29.85 6.91
N PHE A 148 -3.87 -29.07 7.80
CA PHE A 148 -3.36 -27.82 8.34
C PHE A 148 -2.20 -28.13 9.28
N ASP A 149 -1.06 -28.53 8.72
CA ASP A 149 0.17 -28.60 9.48
C ASP A 149 0.73 -27.17 9.56
N SER A 150 0.60 -26.56 10.74
CA SER A 150 1.29 -25.35 11.25
C SER A 150 0.86 -23.93 10.85
N ARG A 151 -0.06 -23.68 9.90
CA ARG A 151 -0.51 -22.29 9.60
C ARG A 151 -1.61 -21.85 10.59
N GLN A 152 -1.39 -20.76 11.33
CA GLN A 152 -2.39 -20.24 12.26
C GLN A 152 -3.58 -19.64 11.47
N PRO A 153 -4.84 -19.87 11.88
CA PRO A 153 -6.03 -19.34 11.20
C PRO A 153 -6.06 -17.81 11.04
N ALA A 154 -5.24 -17.09 11.81
CA ALA A 154 -5.17 -15.63 11.78
C ALA A 154 -4.55 -15.07 10.49
N ASP A 155 -3.86 -15.88 9.69
CA ASP A 155 -3.17 -15.45 8.47
C ASP A 155 -3.98 -15.68 7.19
N LEU A 156 -5.15 -16.34 7.29
CA LEU A 156 -6.02 -16.68 6.16
C LEU A 156 -7.20 -15.72 6.09
N TYR A 157 -7.49 -15.19 4.89
CA TYR A 157 -8.62 -14.30 4.68
C TYR A 157 -9.62 -14.87 3.67
N ARG A 158 -10.91 -14.86 4.02
CA ARG A 158 -11.98 -15.05 3.01
C ARG A 158 -12.19 -13.77 2.22
N TRP A 159 -12.79 -13.89 1.04
CA TRP A 159 -13.10 -12.73 0.21
C TRP A 159 -14.01 -11.73 0.92
N GLU A 160 -14.99 -12.20 1.68
CA GLU A 160 -15.91 -11.36 2.46
C GLU A 160 -15.21 -10.66 3.63
N ASP A 161 -14.23 -11.32 4.25
CA ASP A 161 -13.45 -10.74 5.34
C ASP A 161 -12.57 -9.58 4.82
N LEU A 162 -11.97 -9.77 3.64
CA LEU A 162 -11.22 -8.71 2.96
C LEU A 162 -12.10 -7.52 2.60
N GLU A 163 -13.28 -7.78 2.05
CA GLU A 163 -14.25 -6.74 1.72
C GLU A 163 -14.68 -5.97 2.97
N ALA A 164 -15.03 -6.66 4.05
CA ALA A 164 -15.44 -6.05 5.30
C ALA A 164 -14.31 -5.21 5.93
N ARG A 165 -13.06 -5.68 5.87
CA ARG A 165 -11.90 -4.91 6.35
C ARG A 165 -11.59 -3.69 5.50
N LEU A 166 -11.81 -3.77 4.19
CA LEU A 166 -11.50 -2.68 3.28
C LEU A 166 -12.61 -1.61 3.28
N VAL A 167 -13.85 -2.01 2.98
CA VAL A 167 -14.99 -1.11 2.72
C VAL A 167 -16.14 -1.23 3.73
N GLY A 168 -16.08 -2.17 4.67
CA GLY A 168 -17.08 -2.29 5.73
C GLY A 168 -16.96 -1.18 6.78
N THR A 169 -18.04 -0.98 7.55
CA THR A 169 -18.06 0.02 8.63
C THR A 169 -16.93 -0.22 9.62
N GLY A 170 -16.10 0.80 9.86
CA GLY A 170 -14.93 0.71 10.73
C GLY A 170 -13.69 0.06 10.08
N GLY A 171 -13.78 -0.31 8.80
CA GLY A 171 -12.68 -0.79 7.97
C GLY A 171 -11.65 0.30 7.64
N TYR A 172 -10.65 -0.04 6.84
CA TYR A 172 -9.57 0.88 6.48
C TYR A 172 -10.05 2.12 5.74
N LEU A 173 -11.04 2.00 4.85
CA LEU A 173 -11.51 3.13 4.06
C LEU A 173 -12.18 4.22 4.90
N ASP A 174 -12.87 3.84 5.98
CA ASP A 174 -13.47 4.77 6.95
C ASP A 174 -12.41 5.55 7.75
N ARG A 175 -11.19 5.01 7.83
CA ARG A 175 -10.05 5.64 8.52
C ARG A 175 -9.26 6.58 7.62
N ILE A 176 -9.58 6.62 6.33
CA ILE A 176 -8.92 7.50 5.35
C ILE A 176 -9.75 8.76 5.15
N PRO A 177 -9.15 9.96 5.28
CA PRO A 177 -9.85 11.23 5.07
C PRO A 177 -10.68 11.25 3.77
N PRO A 178 -11.94 11.74 3.79
CA PRO A 178 -12.89 11.55 2.68
C PRO A 178 -12.50 12.20 1.34
N GLY A 179 -11.56 13.14 1.33
CA GLY A 179 -11.04 13.78 0.11
C GLY A 179 -9.74 13.17 -0.43
N LEU A 180 -9.12 12.23 0.30
CA LEU A 180 -7.87 11.62 -0.12
C LEU A 180 -8.15 10.50 -1.13
N PRO A 181 -7.52 10.51 -2.33
CA PRO A 181 -7.62 9.41 -3.29
C PRO A 181 -7.08 8.12 -2.69
N VAL A 182 -7.66 6.97 -3.08
CA VAL A 182 -7.32 5.66 -2.51
C VAL A 182 -7.13 4.62 -3.61
N VAL A 183 -6.08 3.81 -3.45
CA VAL A 183 -5.88 2.57 -4.22
C VAL A 183 -5.99 1.39 -3.26
N ALA A 184 -6.81 0.41 -3.62
CA ALA A 184 -6.79 -0.88 -2.94
C ALA A 184 -5.73 -1.78 -3.58
N ALA A 185 -4.99 -2.51 -2.76
CA ALA A 185 -4.02 -3.51 -3.20
C ALA A 185 -4.28 -4.85 -2.50
N ILE A 186 -4.22 -5.95 -3.24
CA ILE A 186 -4.43 -7.31 -2.75
C ILE A 186 -3.14 -8.09 -3.02
N SER A 187 -2.59 -8.74 -2.00
CA SER A 187 -1.40 -9.61 -2.10
C SER A 187 -1.71 -11.04 -1.63
N GLY A 188 -0.71 -11.93 -1.72
CA GLY A 188 -0.84 -13.31 -1.23
C GLY A 188 -1.67 -14.22 -2.15
N LEU A 189 -1.72 -13.90 -3.45
CA LEU A 189 -2.53 -14.61 -4.44
C LEU A 189 -1.87 -15.87 -5.03
N GLU A 190 -0.72 -16.28 -4.50
CA GLU A 190 0.14 -17.33 -5.07
C GLU A 190 -0.48 -18.73 -4.98
N ASP A 191 -1.24 -19.00 -3.91
CA ASP A 191 -1.89 -20.30 -3.63
C ASP A 191 -3.42 -20.26 -3.91
N VAL A 192 -3.90 -19.31 -4.71
CA VAL A 192 -5.35 -19.05 -4.87
C VAL A 192 -5.91 -19.73 -6.11
N ASP A 193 -6.71 -20.77 -5.90
CA ASP A 193 -7.42 -21.48 -6.98
C ASP A 193 -8.82 -20.88 -7.29
N ASP A 194 -9.32 -19.95 -6.48
CA ASP A 194 -10.63 -19.31 -6.67
C ASP A 194 -10.55 -17.98 -7.44
N SER A 195 -10.30 -18.08 -8.74
CA SER A 195 -10.31 -16.91 -9.62
C SER A 195 -11.69 -16.24 -9.71
N ILE A 196 -12.79 -16.99 -9.56
CA ILE A 196 -14.14 -16.44 -9.66
C ILE A 196 -14.42 -15.52 -8.46
N GLY A 197 -14.11 -15.96 -7.26
CA GLY A 197 -14.23 -15.16 -6.04
C GLY A 197 -13.36 -13.91 -6.07
N LEU A 198 -12.12 -14.01 -6.56
CA LEU A 198 -11.23 -12.85 -6.73
C LEU A 198 -11.84 -11.77 -7.63
N PHE A 199 -12.35 -12.16 -8.80
CA PHE A 199 -12.96 -11.21 -9.73
C PHE A 199 -14.29 -10.66 -9.21
N ALA A 200 -15.09 -11.48 -8.52
CA ALA A 200 -16.32 -11.03 -7.88
C ALA A 200 -16.04 -10.02 -6.75
N LEU A 201 -15.01 -10.26 -5.94
CA LEU A 201 -14.55 -9.29 -4.93
C LEU A 201 -14.07 -8.00 -5.60
N THR A 202 -13.25 -8.12 -6.64
CA THR A 202 -12.73 -6.96 -7.38
C THR A 202 -13.87 -6.09 -7.92
N ASP A 203 -14.92 -6.69 -8.48
CA ASP A 203 -16.11 -5.96 -8.94
C ASP A 203 -16.77 -5.17 -7.79
N ARG A 204 -17.02 -5.83 -6.66
CA ARG A 204 -17.67 -5.18 -5.50
C ARG A 204 -16.82 -4.05 -4.92
N ILE A 205 -15.51 -4.23 -4.83
CA ILE A 205 -14.59 -3.17 -4.40
C ILE A 205 -14.64 -1.98 -5.37
N MET A 206 -14.57 -2.22 -6.68
CA MET A 206 -14.60 -1.16 -7.70
C MET A 206 -15.97 -0.48 -7.86
N GLN A 207 -17.04 -1.06 -7.32
CA GLN A 207 -18.32 -0.36 -7.22
C GLN A 207 -18.28 0.76 -6.17
N HIS A 208 -17.30 0.75 -5.26
CA HIS A 208 -17.12 1.81 -4.30
C HIS A 208 -16.51 3.06 -4.97
N PRO A 209 -17.14 4.25 -4.87
CA PRO A 209 -16.72 5.44 -5.62
C PRO A 209 -15.31 5.95 -5.27
N ARG A 210 -14.80 5.59 -4.10
CA ARG A 210 -13.44 5.95 -3.65
C ARG A 210 -12.35 4.96 -4.08
N LEU A 211 -12.71 3.81 -4.66
CA LEU A 211 -11.78 2.74 -5.03
C LEU A 211 -11.89 2.40 -6.53
N PRO A 212 -11.61 3.36 -7.43
CA PRO A 212 -11.69 3.12 -8.87
C PRO A 212 -10.61 2.15 -9.39
N LEU A 213 -9.57 1.89 -8.59
CA LEU A 213 -8.42 1.06 -8.94
C LEU A 213 -8.19 -0.03 -7.88
N VAL A 214 -7.96 -1.26 -8.36
CA VAL A 214 -7.52 -2.38 -7.52
C VAL A 214 -6.22 -2.93 -8.09
N SER A 215 -5.22 -3.06 -7.24
CA SER A 215 -3.89 -3.55 -7.60
C SER A 215 -3.66 -4.94 -7.05
N PHE A 216 -3.09 -5.83 -7.85
CA PHE A 216 -2.71 -7.17 -7.43
C PHE A 216 -1.20 -7.21 -7.29
N LEU A 217 -0.71 -7.49 -6.09
CA LEU A 217 0.69 -7.65 -5.76
C LEU A 217 1.01 -9.15 -5.73
N THR A 218 2.04 -9.57 -6.46
CA THR A 218 2.52 -10.95 -6.49
C THR A 218 4.01 -10.95 -6.24
N ARG A 219 4.51 -11.79 -5.32
CA ARG A 219 5.95 -11.94 -5.14
C ARG A 219 6.49 -12.94 -6.16
N ARG A 220 7.64 -12.63 -6.72
CA ARG A 220 8.39 -13.52 -7.62
C ARG A 220 9.84 -13.56 -7.18
N GLU A 221 10.57 -14.55 -7.66
CA GLU A 221 12.02 -14.67 -7.43
C GLU A 221 12.77 -13.41 -7.86
N ASP A 222 12.35 -12.79 -8.98
CA ASP A 222 12.93 -11.56 -9.52
C ASP A 222 12.42 -10.27 -8.86
N GLY A 223 11.54 -10.37 -7.86
CA GLY A 223 10.95 -9.24 -7.12
C GLY A 223 9.42 -9.13 -7.23
N PRO A 224 8.82 -8.16 -6.51
CA PRO A 224 7.38 -7.95 -6.52
C PRO A 224 6.87 -7.42 -7.86
N VAL A 225 5.75 -7.96 -8.33
CA VAL A 225 5.03 -7.50 -9.53
C VAL A 225 3.68 -6.96 -9.11
N VAL A 226 3.33 -5.76 -9.59
CA VAL A 226 1.99 -5.18 -9.43
C VAL A 226 1.30 -5.10 -10.77
N ARG A 227 0.02 -5.46 -10.79
CA ARG A 227 -0.89 -5.21 -11.90
C ARG A 227 -2.07 -4.42 -11.38
N THR A 228 -2.45 -3.35 -12.07
CA THR A 228 -3.60 -2.54 -11.67
C THR A 228 -4.75 -2.80 -12.63
N ALA A 229 -5.90 -3.14 -12.08
CA ALA A 229 -7.15 -3.21 -12.79
C ALA A 229 -7.95 -1.93 -12.52
N TYR A 230 -8.73 -1.54 -13.52
CA TYR A 230 -9.72 -0.47 -13.44
C TYR A 230 -11.00 -0.93 -14.14
N ARG A 231 -12.09 -0.26 -13.85
CA ARG A 231 -13.36 -0.44 -14.55
C ARG A 231 -13.39 0.46 -15.78
N GLU A 232 -13.59 -0.12 -16.96
CA GLU A 232 -13.88 0.67 -18.14
C GLU A 232 -15.30 1.21 -18.00
N GLU A 233 -15.45 2.54 -17.88
CA GLU A 233 -16.77 3.13 -18.07
C GLU A 233 -17.15 2.95 -19.54
N ASN A 234 -18.29 2.29 -19.79
CA ASN A 234 -18.87 2.17 -21.11
C ASN A 234 -19.16 3.58 -21.69
N GLY A 235 -18.17 4.22 -22.32
CA GLY A 235 -18.32 5.47 -23.09
C GLY A 235 -17.38 6.64 -22.81
N GLY A 236 -16.35 6.52 -21.96
CA GLY A 236 -15.41 7.63 -21.70
C GLY A 236 -13.96 7.22 -21.99
N ASN A 237 -13.33 7.86 -22.98
CA ASN A 237 -11.88 7.76 -23.18
C ASN A 237 -11.16 8.27 -21.91
N PRO A 238 -10.03 7.69 -21.49
CA PRO A 238 -9.31 8.06 -20.27
C PRO A 238 -8.87 9.52 -20.24
#